data_AF-A0A7C5QPV0-F1
#
_entry.id   AF-A0A7C5QPV0-F1
#
_cell.length_a   1.000
_cell.length_b   1.000
_cell.length_c   1.000
_cell.angle_alpha   90.00
_cell.angle_beta   90.00
_cell.angle_gamma   90.00
#
_symmetry.space_group_name_H-M   'P 1'
#
loop_
_entity.id
_entity.type
_entity.pdbx_description
1 polymer ?
#
loop_
_entity_poly.entity_id
_entity_poly.type
_entity_poly.pdbx_seq_one_letter_code
_entity_poly.pdbx_strand_id
1 'polypeptide(L)'
;MTGRRKIYTRTGDDGTTARWGGERLRKDSPLIEAYGALDELNSAIGLARSFCCDRRLDAMLAEIQEDLFHLDVRGPVEKLERWIDEWQEGLPPLTRFIVPVGPLHFARAVCRRAERRWVSLPERSVWVVPYLNRLGDLLFVLARRANDGKETKISPRRGSPQNAPPAR
;
A
#
# COMPACT_ATOMS: atom_id res chain seq x y z
N MET A 1 38.40 14.39 -7.69
CA MET A 1 37.75 13.24 -8.38
C MET A 1 36.87 12.51 -7.39
N THR A 2 35.57 12.82 -7.35
CA THR A 2 34.60 12.07 -6.55
C THR A 2 34.29 10.76 -7.28
N GLY A 3 35.01 9.70 -6.93
CA GLY A 3 34.76 8.37 -7.47
C GLY A 3 33.32 7.96 -7.17
N ARG A 4 32.53 7.70 -8.22
CA ARG A 4 31.14 7.24 -8.12
C ARG A 4 31.11 5.98 -7.27
N ARG A 5 30.53 6.05 -6.06
CA ARG A 5 30.34 4.87 -5.22
C ARG A 5 29.53 3.85 -6.01
N LYS A 6 30.06 2.64 -6.13
CA LYS A 6 29.35 1.52 -6.75
C LYS A 6 28.18 1.15 -5.85
N ILE A 7 27.04 0.86 -6.45
CA ILE A 7 25.82 0.46 -5.71
C ILE A 7 26.03 -0.92 -5.06
N TYR A 8 26.73 -1.84 -5.76
CA TYR A 8 27.03 -3.17 -5.23
C TYR A 8 28.26 -3.14 -4.32
N THR A 9 28.09 -3.58 -3.08
CA THR A 9 29.15 -3.64 -2.06
C THR A 9 29.62 -5.06 -1.74
N ARG A 10 28.85 -6.10 -2.13
CA ARG A 10 29.02 -7.53 -1.74
C ARG A 10 28.93 -7.81 -0.25
N THR A 11 28.67 -6.79 0.58
CA THR A 11 28.61 -6.95 2.03
C THR A 11 27.43 -7.80 2.50
N GLY A 12 26.49 -8.18 1.64
CA GLY A 12 25.35 -9.02 2.00
C GLY A 12 25.36 -10.40 1.31
N ASP A 13 26.47 -10.80 0.71
CA ASP A 13 26.59 -12.10 0.02
C ASP A 13 26.57 -13.28 1.00
N ASP A 14 26.82 -13.01 2.29
CA ASP A 14 26.68 -13.94 3.41
C ASP A 14 25.23 -14.16 3.87
N GLY A 15 24.24 -13.55 3.19
CA GLY A 15 22.83 -13.64 3.55
C GLY A 15 22.39 -12.64 4.63
N THR A 16 23.25 -11.72 5.06
CA THR A 16 22.91 -10.68 6.04
C THR A 16 22.84 -9.28 5.40
N THR A 17 22.23 -8.32 6.10
CA THR A 17 22.10 -6.93 5.67
C THR A 17 22.22 -6.00 6.87
N ALA A 18 22.71 -4.78 6.64
CA ALA A 18 22.83 -3.77 7.68
C ALA A 18 21.54 -2.93 7.74
N ARG A 19 21.01 -2.72 8.95
CA ARG A 19 19.99 -1.71 9.21
C ARG A 19 20.64 -0.33 9.31
N TRP A 20 19.84 0.73 9.09
CA TRP A 20 20.20 2.07 9.53
C TRP A 20 20.50 2.06 11.04
N GLY A 21 21.74 2.37 11.43
CA GLY A 21 22.24 2.21 12.81
C GLY A 21 23.35 1.16 12.97
N GLY A 22 23.67 0.38 11.93
CA GLY A 22 24.85 -0.50 11.90
C GLY A 22 24.63 -1.94 12.38
N GLU A 23 23.48 -2.23 12.97
CA GLU A 23 23.07 -3.61 13.31
C GLU A 23 22.94 -4.46 12.03
N ARG A 24 23.44 -5.71 12.08
CA ARG A 24 23.31 -6.66 10.96
C ARG A 24 22.26 -7.71 11.27
N LEU A 25 21.33 -7.89 10.34
CA LEU A 25 20.25 -8.87 10.42
C LEU A 25 20.32 -9.85 9.25
N ARG A 26 19.77 -11.05 9.44
CA ARG A 26 19.58 -11.97 8.32
C ARG A 26 18.53 -11.39 7.35
N LYS A 27 18.76 -11.54 6.04
CA LYS A 27 17.84 -11.06 5.00
C LYS A 27 16.46 -11.72 5.05
N ASP A 28 16.35 -12.91 5.62
CA ASP A 28 15.11 -13.65 5.81
C ASP A 28 14.44 -13.38 7.17
N SER A 29 14.98 -12.46 7.99
CA SER A 29 14.34 -12.08 9.24
C SER A 29 12.97 -11.42 9.01
N PRO A 30 11.98 -11.63 9.90
CA PRO A 30 10.65 -11.04 9.75
C PRO A 30 10.66 -9.51 9.59
N LEU A 31 11.58 -8.83 10.29
CA LEU A 31 11.72 -7.38 10.20
C LEU A 31 12.15 -6.93 8.79
N ILE A 32 13.16 -7.58 8.21
CA ILE A 32 13.63 -7.26 6.86
C ILE A 32 12.54 -7.60 5.82
N GLU A 33 11.81 -8.70 6.00
CA GLU A 33 10.67 -9.04 5.14
C GLU A 33 9.57 -7.96 5.20
N ALA A 34 9.27 -7.41 6.38
CA ALA A 34 8.28 -6.37 6.56
C ALA A 34 8.68 -5.04 5.87
N TYR A 35 9.94 -4.62 5.99
CA TYR A 35 10.44 -3.47 5.25
C TYR A 35 10.49 -3.72 3.74
N GLY A 36 10.90 -4.92 3.31
CA GLY A 36 10.85 -5.30 1.90
C GLY A 36 9.43 -5.25 1.32
N ALA A 37 8.41 -5.60 2.12
CA ALA A 37 7.03 -5.47 1.69
C ALA A 37 6.56 -4.01 1.56
N LEU A 38 7.10 -3.07 2.36
CA LEU A 38 6.87 -1.63 2.15
C LEU A 38 7.53 -1.13 0.88
N ASP A 39 8.75 -1.56 0.59
CA ASP A 39 9.47 -1.20 -0.64
C ASP A 39 8.75 -1.72 -1.89
N GLU A 40 8.21 -2.94 -1.82
CA GLU A 40 7.38 -3.49 -2.90
C GLU A 40 6.06 -2.74 -3.06
N LEU A 41 5.42 -2.31 -1.96
CA LEU A 41 4.26 -1.43 -2.03
C LEU A 41 4.61 -0.09 -2.68
N ASN A 42 5.72 0.51 -2.27
CA ASN A 42 6.19 1.77 -2.82
C ASN A 42 6.44 1.66 -4.33
N SER A 43 7.05 0.56 -4.77
CA SER A 43 7.24 0.23 -6.18
C SER A 43 5.93 0.01 -6.93
N ALA A 44 4.96 -0.68 -6.32
CA ALA A 44 3.63 -0.89 -6.92
C ALA A 44 2.84 0.43 -7.08
N ILE A 45 2.99 1.37 -6.15
CA ILE A 45 2.47 2.72 -6.29
C ILE A 45 3.18 3.47 -7.42
N GLY A 46 4.51 3.37 -7.51
CA GLY A 46 5.28 3.93 -8.63
C GLY A 46 4.83 3.39 -9.99
N LEU A 47 4.48 2.11 -10.08
CA LEU A 47 3.87 1.53 -11.27
C LEU A 47 2.50 2.18 -11.56
N ALA A 48 1.63 2.33 -10.57
CA ALA A 48 0.33 2.99 -10.74
C ALA A 48 0.48 4.44 -11.24
N ARG A 49 1.45 5.17 -10.71
CA ARG A 49 1.79 6.53 -11.17
C ARG A 49 2.16 6.59 -12.64
N SER A 50 2.89 5.59 -13.16
CA SER A 50 3.27 5.54 -14.58
C SER A 50 2.09 5.44 -15.55
N PHE A 51 0.91 5.04 -15.06
CA PHE A 51 -0.35 5.01 -15.82
C PHE A 51 -1.30 6.17 -15.49
N CYS A 52 -0.94 7.07 -14.56
CA CYS A 52 -1.80 8.17 -14.16
C CYS A 52 -1.73 9.33 -15.16
N CYS A 53 -2.87 9.68 -15.75
CA CYS A 53 -3.03 10.90 -16.55
C CYS A 53 -3.45 12.11 -15.71
N ASP A 54 -4.05 11.87 -14.53
CA ASP A 54 -4.46 12.92 -13.59
C ASP A 54 -3.26 13.38 -12.74
N ARG A 55 -2.87 14.64 -12.90
CA ARG A 55 -1.72 15.24 -12.19
C ARG A 55 -1.94 15.33 -10.69
N ARG A 56 -3.17 15.53 -10.24
CA ARG A 56 -3.51 15.63 -8.82
C ARG A 56 -3.36 14.25 -8.17
N LEU A 57 -3.86 13.21 -8.83
CA LEU A 57 -3.68 11.83 -8.40
C LEU A 57 -2.19 11.45 -8.37
N ASP A 58 -1.42 11.77 -9.42
CA ASP A 58 0.02 11.48 -9.44
C ASP A 58 0.77 12.16 -8.29
N ALA A 59 0.46 13.43 -8.01
CA ALA A 59 1.06 14.16 -6.89
C ALA A 59 0.73 13.51 -5.54
N MET A 60 -0.52 13.12 -5.31
CA MET A 60 -0.92 12.41 -4.08
C MET A 60 -0.19 11.07 -3.93
N LEU A 61 -0.08 10.29 -5.01
CA LEU A 61 0.64 9.03 -4.99
C LEU A 61 2.14 9.25 -4.71
N ALA A 62 2.74 10.32 -5.24
CA ALA A 62 4.12 10.71 -4.93
C ALA A 62 4.30 11.02 -3.43
N GLU A 63 3.37 11.76 -2.83
CA GLU A 63 3.40 12.02 -1.38
C GLU A 63 3.28 10.74 -0.54
N ILE A 64 2.47 9.78 -0.99
CA ILE A 64 2.37 8.48 -0.31
C ILE A 64 3.69 7.71 -0.42
N GLN A 65 4.39 7.76 -1.57
CA GLN A 65 5.71 7.12 -1.69
C GLN A 65 6.72 7.69 -0.70
N GLU A 66 6.68 9.00 -0.45
CA GLU A 66 7.51 9.66 0.56
C GLU A 66 7.12 9.24 1.99
N ASP A 67 5.82 9.21 2.30
CA ASP A 67 5.32 8.74 3.60
C ASP A 67 5.79 7.30 3.88
N LEU A 68 5.77 6.41 2.88
CA LEU A 68 6.19 5.01 3.02
C LEU A 68 7.68 4.85 3.38
N PHE A 69 8.55 5.77 2.95
CA PHE A 69 9.97 5.77 3.32
C PHE A 69 10.20 6.09 4.80
N HIS A 70 9.29 6.84 5.42
CA HIS A 70 9.43 7.34 6.79
C HIS A 70 8.38 6.77 7.75
N LEU A 71 7.69 5.72 7.32
CA LEU A 71 6.46 5.27 7.98
C LEU A 71 6.71 4.70 9.38
N ASP A 72 7.92 4.23 9.66
CA ASP A 72 8.33 3.79 10.99
C ASP A 72 8.48 4.95 11.98
N VAL A 73 8.71 6.17 11.51
CA VAL A 73 8.85 7.40 12.31
C VAL A 73 7.54 8.17 12.42
N ARG A 74 6.76 8.25 11.33
CA ARG A 74 5.50 9.03 11.29
C ARG A 74 4.51 8.42 10.31
N GLY A 75 3.24 8.31 10.71
CA GLY A 75 2.14 7.90 9.84
C GLY A 75 0.99 8.91 9.89
N PRO A 76 0.86 9.82 8.91
CA PRO A 76 -0.20 10.83 8.89
C PRO A 76 -1.55 10.22 8.46
N VAL A 77 -2.17 9.42 9.33
CA VAL A 77 -3.42 8.67 9.03
C VAL A 77 -4.58 9.62 8.69
N GLU A 78 -4.71 10.73 9.41
CA GLU A 78 -5.78 11.71 9.21
C GLU A 78 -5.70 12.37 7.83
N LYS A 79 -4.50 12.43 7.23
CA LYS A 79 -4.32 12.90 5.85
C LYS A 79 -5.00 11.92 4.87
N LEU A 80 -4.82 10.62 5.09
CA LEU A 80 -5.44 9.58 4.26
C LEU A 80 -6.97 9.58 4.40
N GLU A 81 -7.48 9.77 5.62
CA GLU A 81 -8.92 9.83 5.89
C GLU A 81 -9.58 11.00 5.14
N ARG A 82 -8.98 12.20 5.20
CA ARG A 82 -9.48 13.35 4.42
C ARG A 82 -9.48 13.08 2.91
N TRP A 83 -8.45 12.42 2.39
CA TRP A 83 -8.41 12.06 0.97
C TRP A 83 -9.42 10.97 0.61
N ILE A 84 -9.69 10.02 1.50
CA ILE A 84 -10.75 9.03 1.31
C ILE A 84 -12.09 9.74 1.17
N ASP A 85 -12.43 10.61 2.12
CA ASP A 85 -13.71 11.33 2.13
C ASP A 85 -13.88 12.16 0.86
N GLU A 86 -12.83 12.89 0.47
CA GLU A 86 -12.84 13.72 -0.74
C GLU A 86 -13.02 12.89 -2.03
N TRP A 87 -12.22 11.85 -2.22
CA TRP A 87 -12.23 11.09 -3.48
C TRP A 87 -13.40 10.12 -3.57
N GLN A 88 -14.02 9.80 -2.43
CA GLN A 88 -15.26 9.04 -2.38
C GLN A 88 -16.47 9.89 -2.76
N GLU A 89 -16.41 11.21 -2.61
CA GLU A 89 -17.52 12.10 -2.92
C GLU A 89 -18.00 11.93 -4.38
N GLY A 90 -19.31 11.72 -4.53
CA GLY A 90 -19.96 11.52 -5.83
C GLY A 90 -19.78 10.12 -6.44
N LEU A 91 -19.02 9.20 -5.81
CA LEU A 91 -18.99 7.81 -6.26
C LEU A 91 -20.32 7.10 -5.95
N PRO A 92 -20.81 6.22 -6.85
CA PRO A 92 -22.02 5.46 -6.58
C PRO A 92 -21.81 4.53 -5.37
N PRO A 93 -22.87 4.25 -4.59
CA PRO A 93 -22.77 3.38 -3.42
C PRO A 93 -22.36 1.96 -3.81
N LEU A 94 -21.48 1.37 -3.02
CA LEU A 94 -21.00 0.00 -3.23
C LEU A 94 -22.04 -1.00 -2.73
N THR A 95 -22.85 -1.53 -3.64
CA THR A 95 -23.91 -2.50 -3.32
C THR A 95 -23.45 -3.95 -3.40
N ARG A 96 -22.30 -4.20 -4.03
CA ARG A 96 -21.71 -5.54 -4.26
C ARG A 96 -20.19 -5.41 -4.34
N PHE A 97 -19.49 -6.53 -4.13
CA PHE A 97 -18.06 -6.60 -4.43
C PHE A 97 -17.79 -6.33 -5.91
N ILE A 98 -16.66 -5.68 -6.18
CA ILE A 98 -16.19 -5.35 -7.53
C ILE A 98 -15.01 -6.22 -7.92
N VAL A 99 -14.87 -6.49 -9.23
CA VAL A 99 -13.69 -7.15 -9.78
C VAL A 99 -12.53 -6.15 -9.77
N PRO A 100 -11.39 -6.45 -9.13
CA PRO A 100 -10.26 -5.54 -9.09
C PRO A 100 -9.58 -5.48 -10.46
N VAL A 101 -9.52 -4.28 -11.05
CA VAL A 101 -8.85 -3.99 -12.32
C VAL A 101 -7.89 -2.82 -12.14
N GLY A 102 -6.75 -2.89 -12.83
CA GLY A 102 -5.80 -1.78 -12.92
C GLY A 102 -4.77 -1.71 -11.79
N PRO A 103 -3.78 -0.81 -11.93
CA PRO A 103 -2.60 -0.81 -11.09
C PRO A 103 -2.86 -0.33 -9.65
N LEU A 104 -3.88 0.51 -9.43
CA LEU A 104 -4.27 0.94 -8.07
C LEU A 104 -4.83 -0.21 -7.24
N HIS A 105 -5.62 -1.11 -7.84
CA HIS A 105 -6.07 -2.32 -7.16
C HIS A 105 -4.95 -3.33 -6.93
N PHE A 106 -3.96 -3.38 -7.82
CA PHE A 106 -2.73 -4.17 -7.58
C PHE A 106 -1.95 -3.61 -6.39
N ALA A 107 -1.67 -2.30 -6.37
CA ALA A 107 -1.03 -1.62 -5.24
C ALA A 107 -1.81 -1.85 -3.93
N ARG A 108 -3.15 -1.81 -3.96
CA ARG A 108 -4.00 -2.13 -2.80
C ARG A 108 -3.74 -3.54 -2.27
N ALA A 109 -3.63 -4.54 -3.14
CA ALA A 109 -3.36 -5.93 -2.73
C ALA A 109 -1.97 -6.07 -2.10
N VAL A 110 -0.97 -5.40 -2.68
CA VAL A 110 0.40 -5.32 -2.14
C VAL A 110 0.39 -4.61 -0.77
N CYS A 111 -0.39 -3.54 -0.62
CA CYS A 111 -0.55 -2.81 0.65
C CYS A 111 -1.07 -3.73 1.75
N ARG A 112 -2.12 -4.51 1.48
CA ARG A 112 -2.65 -5.49 2.44
C ARG A 112 -1.64 -6.59 2.75
N ARG A 113 -0.77 -6.96 1.81
CA ARG A 113 0.31 -7.93 2.07
C ARG A 113 1.37 -7.35 3.00
N ALA A 114 1.80 -6.10 2.77
CA ALA A 114 2.70 -5.38 3.66
C ALA A 114 2.11 -5.24 5.07
N GLU A 115 0.83 -4.85 5.17
CA GLU A 115 0.09 -4.75 6.43
C GLU A 115 0.20 -6.05 7.25
N ARG A 116 -0.06 -7.21 6.64
CA ARG A 116 0.04 -8.50 7.34
C ARG A 116 1.45 -8.80 7.85
N ARG A 117 2.50 -8.46 7.09
CA ARG A 117 3.90 -8.65 7.52
C ARG A 117 4.22 -7.80 8.74
N TRP A 118 3.75 -6.55 8.76
CA TRP A 118 3.93 -5.65 9.90
C TRP A 118 3.11 -6.06 11.12
N VAL A 119 1.89 -6.57 10.93
CA VAL A 119 1.07 -7.11 12.03
C VAL A 119 1.75 -8.29 12.73
N SER A 120 2.47 -9.13 11.98
CA SER A 120 3.19 -10.29 12.53
C SER A 120 4.45 -9.92 13.33
N LEU A 121 4.89 -8.66 13.33
CA LEU A 121 6.05 -8.24 14.11
C LEU A 121 5.68 -8.05 15.59
N PRO A 122 6.47 -8.63 16.52
CA PRO A 122 6.23 -8.48 17.96
C PRO A 122 6.46 -7.03 18.40
N GLU A 123 7.53 -6.42 17.92
CA GLU A 123 7.85 -5.01 18.12
C GLU A 123 7.72 -4.27 16.79
N ARG A 124 6.88 -3.24 16.76
CA ARG A 124 6.62 -2.45 15.55
C ARG A 124 6.28 -1.01 15.91
N SER A 125 6.52 -0.12 14.95
CA SER A 125 6.06 1.26 15.07
C SER A 125 4.54 1.32 15.15
N VAL A 126 4.03 2.17 16.03
CA VAL A 126 2.59 2.40 16.23
C VAL A 126 1.91 3.00 15.00
N TRP A 127 2.68 3.60 14.09
CA TRP A 127 2.20 4.32 12.92
C TRP A 127 1.90 3.43 11.72
N VAL A 128 2.67 2.35 11.55
CA VAL A 128 2.72 1.61 10.28
C VAL A 128 1.40 0.89 9.99
N VAL A 129 0.90 0.11 10.94
CA VAL A 129 -0.32 -0.69 10.71
C VAL A 129 -1.56 0.20 10.49
N PRO A 130 -1.85 1.23 11.31
CA PRO A 130 -2.95 2.14 11.04
C PRO A 130 -2.86 2.82 9.68
N TYR A 131 -1.67 3.29 9.28
CA TYR A 131 -1.47 3.93 7.99
C TYR A 131 -1.68 2.96 6.83
N LEU A 132 -1.09 1.76 6.84
CA LEU A 132 -1.29 0.77 5.78
C LEU A 132 -2.74 0.30 5.66
N ASN A 133 -3.43 0.19 6.81
CA ASN A 133 -4.85 -0.14 6.83
C ASN A 133 -5.67 0.92 6.08
N ARG A 134 -5.45 2.20 6.42
CA ARG A 134 -6.16 3.33 5.81
C ARG A 134 -5.73 3.58 4.36
N LEU A 135 -4.46 3.36 4.04
CA LEU A 135 -3.94 3.43 2.66
C LEU A 135 -4.59 2.37 1.77
N GLY A 136 -4.86 1.17 2.29
CA GLY A 136 -5.60 0.15 1.59
C GLY A 136 -7.02 0.61 1.19
N ASP A 137 -7.69 1.36 2.06
CA ASP A 137 -9.01 1.94 1.79
C ASP A 137 -8.91 3.09 0.77
N LEU A 138 -7.92 3.98 0.91
CA LEU A 138 -7.67 5.05 -0.05
C LEU A 138 -7.40 4.48 -1.45
N LEU A 139 -6.49 3.50 -1.59
CA LEU A 139 -6.19 2.87 -2.87
C LEU A 139 -7.42 2.19 -3.49
N PHE A 140 -8.35 1.69 -2.67
CA PHE A 140 -9.64 1.20 -3.17
C PHE A 140 -10.48 2.34 -3.75
N VAL A 141 -10.66 3.45 -3.02
CA VAL A 141 -11.42 4.63 -3.48
C VAL A 141 -10.81 5.24 -4.74
N LEU A 142 -9.49 5.40 -4.79
CA LEU A 142 -8.79 5.92 -5.97
C LEU A 142 -8.95 5.01 -7.19
N ALA A 143 -8.87 3.68 -7.00
CA ALA A 143 -9.11 2.73 -8.10
C ALA A 143 -10.54 2.84 -8.65
N ARG A 144 -11.52 3.10 -7.78
CA ARG A 144 -12.89 3.34 -8.19
C ARG A 144 -13.04 4.64 -8.98
N ARG A 145 -12.40 5.71 -8.49
CA ARG A 145 -12.40 7.01 -9.18
C ARG A 145 -11.74 6.94 -10.55
N ALA A 146 -10.60 6.25 -10.67
CA ALA A 146 -9.92 6.04 -11.94
C ALA A 146 -10.78 5.29 -12.98
N ASN A 147 -11.81 4.55 -12.54
CA ASN A 147 -12.78 3.85 -13.37
C ASN A 147 -14.15 4.54 -13.45
N ASP A 148 -14.26 5.81 -13.02
CA ASP A 148 -15.52 6.57 -12.95
C ASP A 148 -16.67 5.87 -12.19
N GLY A 149 -16.39 4.99 -11.23
CA GLY A 149 -17.43 4.21 -10.56
C GLY A 149 -18.15 3.18 -11.46
N LYS A 150 -17.57 2.84 -12.62
CA LYS A 150 -18.13 1.91 -13.63
C LYS A 150 -17.51 0.51 -13.50
N GLU A 151 -17.27 0.06 -12.28
CA GLU A 151 -16.59 -1.22 -12.06
C GLU A 151 -17.50 -2.41 -12.35
N THR A 152 -16.91 -3.50 -12.84
CA THR A 152 -17.62 -4.77 -12.99
C THR A 152 -17.95 -5.35 -11.61
N LYS A 153 -19.24 -5.56 -11.36
CA LYS A 153 -19.73 -6.14 -10.10
C LYS A 153 -19.64 -7.67 -10.16
N ILE A 154 -19.18 -8.27 -9.08
CA ILE A 154 -19.12 -9.73 -8.96
C ILE A 154 -20.56 -10.27 -8.86
N SER A 155 -20.89 -11.22 -9.74
CA SER A 155 -22.18 -11.91 -9.70
C SER A 155 -22.29 -12.76 -8.43
N PRO A 156 -23.45 -12.77 -7.75
CA PRO A 156 -23.66 -13.67 -6.63
C PRO A 156 -23.48 -15.12 -7.09
N ARG A 157 -22.87 -15.96 -6.25
CA ARG A 157 -22.83 -17.41 -6.49
C ARG A 157 -24.27 -17.90 -6.53
N ARG A 158 -24.61 -18.79 -7.49
CA ARG A 158 -25.93 -19.44 -7.50
C ARG A 158 -26.15 -20.12 -6.15
N GLY A 159 -27.23 -19.75 -5.45
CA GLY A 159 -27.61 -20.33 -4.16
C GLY A 159 -27.16 -19.58 -2.89
N SER A 160 -26.49 -18.42 -2.99
CA SER A 160 -26.21 -17.62 -1.79
C SER A 160 -27.45 -16.84 -1.33
N PRO A 161 -27.79 -16.82 -0.03
CA PRO A 161 -28.89 -15.99 0.48
C PRO A 161 -28.57 -14.52 0.18
N GLN A 162 -29.45 -13.89 -0.61
CA GLN A 162 -29.42 -12.46 -0.86
C GLN A 162 -29.90 -11.79 0.44
N ASN A 163 -29.05 -10.98 1.07
CA ASN A 163 -29.27 -10.27 2.35
C ASN A 163 -28.85 -11.05 3.61
N ALA A 164 -27.55 -11.14 3.85
CA ALA A 164 -27.05 -11.12 5.23
C ALA A 164 -26.74 -9.65 5.59
N PRO A 165 -27.29 -9.08 6.68
CA PRO A 165 -26.91 -7.75 7.12
C PRO A 165 -25.40 -7.71 7.44
N PRO A 166 -24.74 -6.53 7.30
CA PRO A 166 -23.35 -6.40 7.71
C PRO A 166 -23.21 -6.77 9.18
N ALA A 167 -22.19 -7.58 9.50
CA ALA A 167 -21.85 -7.93 10.88
C ALA A 167 -21.56 -6.64 11.66
N ARG A 168 -22.18 -6.51 12.84
CA ARG A 168 -22.02 -5.38 13.77
C ARG A 168 -20.59 -5.25 14.26
#